data_AF-A0A1V5TKK4-F1
#
_entry.id   AF-A0A1V5TKK4-F1
#
_cell.length_a   1.000
_cell.length_b   1.000
_cell.length_c   1.000
_cell.angle_alpha   90.00
_cell.angle_beta   90.00
_cell.angle_gamma   90.00
#
_symmetry.space_group_name_H-M   'P 1'
#
loop_
_entity.id
_entity.type
_entity.pdbx_description
1 polymer ?
#
loop_
_entity_poly.entity_id
_entity_poly.type
_entity_poly.pdbx_seq_one_letter_code
_entity_poly.pdbx_strand_id
1 'polypeptide(L)'
;MNTKHKIIFGNCMEMGDLDECSIQLIVTSPPYYNAPFDYDGLFASYEQYLGVLRKFAIEAYRVLAEGRIFVLNIDDMLVNGLKYPIVADATKIFQDAGFRYRDRIIWKKPDGYLRISKRSGVILQNPFPMYYYPDNLLESIIIFQKGKFDYRSISKEIRELSKIDKNEFQNNNWHKTLWEMTNVLGKITSKSSAREIKEFNSACDFSKSNQEIIEKLFQEAKANNFEVIIEGV
;
A
#
# COMPACT_ATOMS: atom_id res chain seq x y z
N MET A 1 27.46 2.77 -0.40
CA MET A 1 27.25 1.42 -0.95
C MET A 1 26.36 1.55 -2.16
N ASN A 2 26.63 0.82 -3.25
CA ASN A 2 25.72 0.79 -4.40
C ASN A 2 24.63 -0.25 -4.12
N THR A 3 23.37 0.16 -4.18
CA THR A 3 22.21 -0.73 -4.11
C THR A 3 21.82 -1.18 -5.50
N LYS A 4 21.24 -2.39 -5.60
CA LYS A 4 20.65 -2.90 -6.85
C LYS A 4 19.13 -2.88 -6.67
N HIS A 5 18.44 -2.23 -7.60
CA HIS A 5 16.97 -2.15 -7.63
C HIS A 5 16.48 -2.87 -8.88
N LYS A 6 15.47 -3.73 -8.72
CA LYS A 6 14.86 -4.50 -9.81
C LYS A 6 13.36 -4.22 -9.82
N ILE A 7 12.81 -3.99 -11.01
CA ILE A 7 11.37 -3.97 -11.25
C ILE A 7 11.06 -5.16 -12.14
N ILE A 8 10.01 -5.89 -11.78
CA ILE A 8 9.53 -7.05 -12.50
C ILE A 8 8.12 -6.73 -12.97
N PHE A 9 7.91 -6.75 -14.28
CA PHE A 9 6.58 -6.65 -14.87
C PHE A 9 5.98 -8.05 -14.91
N GLY A 10 4.88 -8.25 -14.18
CA GLY A 10 4.27 -9.56 -14.05
C GLY A 10 2.99 -9.51 -13.22
N ASN A 11 2.36 -10.68 -13.08
CA ASN A 11 1.15 -10.83 -12.29
C ASN A 11 1.53 -11.13 -10.83
N CYS A 12 1.11 -10.30 -9.87
CA CYS A 12 1.43 -10.51 -8.47
C CYS A 12 0.81 -11.79 -7.88
N MET A 13 -0.17 -12.39 -8.56
CA MET A 13 -0.73 -13.70 -8.21
C MET A 13 0.20 -14.87 -8.58
N GLU A 14 1.28 -14.62 -9.32
CA GLU A 14 2.24 -15.61 -9.82
C GLU A 14 3.66 -15.00 -9.80
N MET A 15 4.36 -15.10 -8.67
CA MET A 15 5.70 -14.52 -8.48
C MET A 15 6.82 -15.51 -8.80
N GLY A 16 6.73 -16.19 -9.96
CA GLY A 16 7.67 -17.26 -10.35
C GLY A 16 9.12 -16.79 -10.49
N ASP A 17 9.36 -15.51 -10.71
CA ASP A 17 10.70 -14.90 -10.77
C ASP A 17 11.37 -14.72 -9.40
N LEU A 18 10.65 -15.00 -8.31
CA LEU A 18 11.13 -14.86 -6.93
C LEU A 18 11.23 -16.22 -6.25
N ASP A 19 12.41 -16.51 -5.73
CA ASP A 19 12.67 -17.70 -4.94
C ASP A 19 11.84 -17.71 -3.65
N GLU A 20 11.51 -18.90 -3.17
CA GLU A 20 10.87 -19.08 -1.88
C GLU A 20 11.74 -18.51 -0.74
N CYS A 21 11.11 -17.88 0.26
CA CYS A 21 11.79 -17.31 1.43
C CYS A 21 12.94 -16.32 1.11
N SER A 22 12.89 -15.64 -0.04
CA SER A 22 13.92 -14.68 -0.47
C SER A 22 13.69 -13.26 0.03
N ILE A 23 12.44 -12.89 0.33
CA ILE A 23 12.06 -11.50 0.66
C ILE A 23 12.05 -11.27 2.18
N GLN A 24 12.63 -10.15 2.62
CA GLN A 24 12.78 -9.82 4.05
C GLN A 24 11.69 -8.89 4.61
N LEU A 25 11.00 -8.15 3.75
CA LEU A 25 9.90 -7.24 4.07
C LEU A 25 9.05 -7.07 2.82
N ILE A 26 7.73 -7.14 2.97
CA ILE A 26 6.79 -6.73 1.92
C ILE A 26 5.95 -5.60 2.46
N VAL A 27 5.84 -4.52 1.69
CA VAL A 27 4.94 -3.38 1.95
C VAL A 27 4.16 -3.13 0.67
N THR A 28 2.84 -3.08 0.75
CA THR A 28 2.01 -2.86 -0.43
C THR A 28 0.67 -2.23 -0.09
N SER A 29 0.05 -1.65 -1.11
CA SER A 29 -1.34 -1.20 -1.12
C SER A 29 -1.99 -1.78 -2.38
N PRO A 30 -2.88 -2.78 -2.26
CA PRO A 30 -3.49 -3.40 -3.44
C PRO A 30 -4.47 -2.42 -4.10
N PRO A 31 -4.79 -2.62 -5.39
CA PRO A 31 -5.91 -1.90 -5.99
C PRO A 31 -7.16 -2.13 -5.17
N TYR A 32 -7.83 -1.04 -4.79
CA TYR A 32 -9.06 -1.11 -3.99
C TYR A 32 -10.21 -1.58 -4.87
N TYR A 33 -11.13 -2.38 -4.31
CA TYR A 33 -12.27 -2.89 -5.07
C TYR A 33 -13.09 -1.73 -5.67
N ASN A 34 -13.04 -1.63 -7.01
CA ASN A 34 -13.76 -0.67 -7.85
C ASN A 34 -13.83 0.74 -7.26
N ALA A 35 -12.69 1.25 -6.76
CA ALA A 35 -12.60 2.62 -6.30
C ALA A 35 -13.00 3.58 -7.43
N PRO A 36 -14.00 4.47 -7.23
CA PRO A 36 -14.64 5.19 -8.34
C PRO A 36 -13.72 6.02 -9.24
N PHE A 37 -12.55 6.43 -8.72
CA PHE A 37 -11.61 7.29 -9.46
C PHE A 37 -10.39 6.53 -10.00
N ASP A 38 -10.05 5.38 -9.42
CA ASP A 38 -8.76 4.72 -9.68
C ASP A 38 -8.92 3.33 -10.32
N TYR A 39 -10.00 2.62 -9.99
CA TYR A 39 -10.17 1.21 -10.34
C TYR A 39 -11.59 0.89 -10.79
N ASP A 40 -12.36 1.87 -11.26
CA ASP A 40 -13.75 1.66 -11.67
C ASP A 40 -13.85 0.55 -12.73
N GLY A 41 -14.73 -0.42 -12.49
CA GLY A 41 -14.91 -1.60 -13.34
C GLY A 41 -13.71 -2.55 -13.44
N LEU A 42 -12.64 -2.38 -12.66
CA LEU A 42 -11.44 -3.24 -12.73
C LEU A 42 -11.77 -4.70 -12.37
N PHE A 43 -12.64 -4.91 -11.38
CA PHE A 43 -13.11 -6.22 -10.97
C PHE A 43 -14.59 -6.40 -11.34
N ALA A 44 -14.91 -7.52 -11.99
CA ALA A 44 -16.27 -7.88 -12.36
C ALA A 44 -17.17 -8.17 -11.14
N SER A 45 -16.58 -8.59 -10.01
CA SER A 45 -17.30 -8.80 -8.76
C SER A 45 -16.38 -8.70 -7.54
N TYR A 46 -16.98 -8.51 -6.37
CA TYR A 46 -16.24 -8.51 -5.11
C TYR A 46 -15.55 -9.86 -4.86
N GLU A 47 -16.17 -10.97 -5.24
CA GLU A 47 -15.55 -12.28 -5.05
C GLU A 47 -14.36 -12.51 -5.99
N GLN A 48 -14.38 -11.94 -7.19
CA GLN A 48 -13.20 -11.93 -8.05
C GLN A 48 -12.05 -11.17 -7.38
N TYR A 49 -12.35 -10.01 -6.80
CA TYR A 49 -11.37 -9.22 -6.04
C TYR A 49 -10.78 -10.00 -4.86
N LEU A 50 -11.62 -10.64 -4.04
CA LEU A 50 -11.16 -11.50 -2.95
C LEU A 50 -10.33 -12.67 -3.47
N GLY A 51 -10.68 -13.24 -4.63
CA GLY A 51 -9.89 -14.27 -5.30
C GLY A 51 -8.48 -13.82 -5.66
N VAL A 52 -8.32 -12.57 -6.14
CA VAL A 52 -7.01 -11.97 -6.40
C VAL A 52 -6.22 -11.82 -5.10
N LEU A 53 -6.83 -11.29 -4.04
CA LEU A 53 -6.18 -11.17 -2.73
C LEU A 53 -5.73 -12.53 -2.18
N ARG A 54 -6.54 -13.59 -2.33
CA ARG A 54 -6.18 -14.95 -1.88
C ARG A 54 -4.95 -15.49 -2.60
N LYS A 55 -4.91 -15.39 -3.93
CA LYS A 55 -3.75 -15.85 -4.72
C LYS A 55 -2.50 -15.04 -4.37
N PHE A 56 -2.63 -13.72 -4.27
CA PHE A 56 -1.54 -12.85 -3.88
C PHE A 56 -1.02 -13.15 -2.46
N ALA A 57 -1.90 -13.39 -1.49
CA ALA A 57 -1.50 -13.73 -0.12
C ALA A 57 -0.70 -15.03 -0.06
N ILE A 58 -1.07 -16.05 -0.85
CA ILE A 58 -0.32 -17.31 -0.96
C ILE A 58 1.09 -17.07 -1.52
N GLU A 59 1.20 -16.34 -2.63
CA GLU A 59 2.51 -16.03 -3.22
C GLU A 59 3.38 -15.15 -2.31
N ALA A 60 2.78 -14.15 -1.68
CA ALA A 60 3.46 -13.31 -0.69
C ALA A 60 3.98 -14.14 0.49
N TYR A 61 3.20 -15.12 0.97
CA TYR A 61 3.63 -16.03 2.04
C TYR A 61 4.80 -16.91 1.59
N ARG A 62 4.75 -17.44 0.36
CA ARG A 62 5.82 -18.27 -0.22
C ARG A 62 7.14 -17.51 -0.29
N VAL A 63 7.15 -16.32 -0.89
CA VAL A 63 8.39 -15.56 -1.11
C VAL A 63 8.93 -14.90 0.16
N LEU A 64 8.09 -14.61 1.16
CA LEU A 64 8.53 -14.01 2.41
C LEU A 64 9.33 -15.02 3.25
N ALA A 65 10.48 -14.59 3.77
CA ALA A 65 11.31 -15.41 4.63
C ALA A 65 10.65 -15.63 6.02
N GLU A 66 11.00 -16.74 6.66
CA GLU A 66 10.50 -17.10 7.98
C GLU A 66 10.79 -16.00 9.02
N GLY A 67 9.80 -15.71 9.87
CA GLY A 67 9.90 -14.68 10.89
C GLY A 67 9.75 -13.24 10.40
N ARG A 68 9.62 -13.01 9.08
CA ARG A 68 9.56 -11.66 8.49
C ARG A 68 8.16 -11.10 8.37
N ILE A 69 8.10 -9.81 8.00
CA ILE A 69 6.91 -8.97 8.08
C ILE A 69 6.34 -8.69 6.71
N PHE A 70 5.02 -8.78 6.65
CA PHE A 70 4.21 -8.31 5.54
C PHE A 70 3.33 -7.16 6.03
N VAL A 71 3.29 -6.06 5.30
CA VAL A 71 2.51 -4.87 5.63
C VAL A 71 1.54 -4.58 4.49
N LEU A 72 0.25 -4.57 4.82
CA LEU A 72 -0.84 -4.30 3.88
C LEU A 72 -1.49 -2.95 4.24
N ASN A 73 -1.36 -1.94 3.39
CA ASN A 73 -2.19 -0.75 3.49
C ASN A 73 -3.48 -0.97 2.70
N ILE A 74 -4.62 -1.04 3.37
CA ILE A 74 -5.92 -1.32 2.74
C ILE A 74 -7.04 -0.75 3.61
N ASP A 75 -8.16 -0.34 3.03
CA ASP A 75 -9.31 0.19 3.77
C ASP A 75 -10.65 -0.15 3.09
N ASP A 76 -11.74 0.05 3.81
CA ASP A 76 -13.08 -0.32 3.35
C ASP A 76 -13.60 0.62 2.25
N MET A 77 -14.20 0.05 1.20
CA MET A 77 -14.68 0.83 0.05
C MET A 77 -16.19 0.97 0.00
N LEU A 78 -16.66 2.16 -0.39
CA LEU A 78 -18.05 2.39 -0.75
C LEU A 78 -18.14 2.39 -2.28
N VAL A 79 -18.84 1.39 -2.84
CA VAL A 79 -19.03 1.26 -4.28
C VAL A 79 -20.52 1.14 -4.54
N ASN A 80 -21.07 2.03 -5.38
CA ASN A 80 -22.49 2.05 -5.75
C ASN A 80 -23.45 1.98 -4.55
N GLY A 81 -23.12 2.71 -3.47
CA GLY A 81 -23.93 2.76 -2.25
C GLY A 81 -23.77 1.59 -1.28
N LEU A 82 -22.99 0.55 -1.65
CA LEU A 82 -22.68 -0.58 -0.78
C LEU A 82 -21.28 -0.45 -0.18
N LYS A 83 -21.19 -0.60 1.15
CA LYS A 83 -19.92 -0.57 1.89
C LYS A 83 -19.36 -1.98 2.00
N TYR A 84 -18.13 -2.18 1.53
CA TYR A 84 -17.43 -3.46 1.52
C TYR A 84 -16.38 -3.49 2.66
N PRO A 85 -16.43 -4.50 3.55
CA PRO A 85 -15.56 -4.61 4.72
C PRO A 85 -14.19 -5.22 4.35
N ILE A 86 -13.51 -4.62 3.38
CA ILE A 86 -12.28 -5.13 2.78
C ILE A 86 -11.20 -5.41 3.83
N VAL A 87 -11.07 -4.57 4.85
CA VAL A 87 -10.07 -4.75 5.92
C VAL A 87 -10.27 -6.08 6.65
N ALA A 88 -11.52 -6.42 6.95
CA ALA A 88 -11.86 -7.65 7.65
C ALA A 88 -11.62 -8.88 6.77
N ASP A 89 -12.05 -8.82 5.52
CA ASP A 89 -11.90 -9.92 4.56
C ASP A 89 -10.42 -10.18 4.24
N ALA A 90 -9.65 -9.13 3.96
CA ALA A 90 -8.21 -9.23 3.72
C ALA A 90 -7.48 -9.80 4.95
N THR A 91 -7.88 -9.40 6.16
CA THR A 91 -7.31 -9.98 7.39
C THR A 91 -7.49 -11.48 7.44
N LYS A 92 -8.69 -11.99 7.12
CA LYS A 92 -8.95 -13.43 7.10
C LYS A 92 -8.22 -14.15 5.99
N ILE A 93 -8.21 -13.59 4.79
CA ILE A 93 -7.48 -14.15 3.64
C ILE A 93 -6.00 -14.34 3.97
N PHE A 94 -5.35 -13.35 4.58
CA PHE A 94 -3.94 -13.45 4.93
C PHE A 94 -3.71 -14.44 6.08
N GLN A 95 -4.61 -14.50 7.07
CA GLN A 95 -4.54 -15.53 8.11
C GLN A 95 -4.66 -16.95 7.54
N ASP A 96 -5.59 -17.16 6.60
CA ASP A 96 -5.82 -18.45 5.95
C ASP A 96 -4.64 -18.87 5.06
N ALA A 97 -3.91 -17.90 4.47
CA ALA A 97 -2.66 -18.15 3.77
C ALA A 97 -1.48 -18.55 4.70
N GLY A 98 -1.67 -18.49 6.02
CA GLY A 98 -0.69 -18.92 7.02
C GLY A 98 -0.01 -17.77 7.77
N PHE A 99 -0.35 -16.51 7.47
CA PHE A 99 0.19 -15.38 8.22
C PHE A 99 -0.39 -15.28 9.63
N ARG A 100 0.44 -14.86 10.58
CA ARG A 100 -0.03 -14.40 11.88
C ARG A 100 -0.36 -12.90 11.80
N TYR A 101 -1.58 -12.54 12.18
CA TYR A 101 -1.94 -11.15 12.44
C TYR A 101 -1.10 -10.64 13.62
N ARG A 102 -0.30 -9.59 13.40
CA ARG A 102 0.62 -9.05 14.40
C ARG A 102 0.06 -7.79 15.03
N ASP A 103 -0.28 -6.79 14.23
CA ASP A 103 -0.79 -5.50 14.71
C ASP A 103 -1.47 -4.71 13.59
N ARG A 104 -2.03 -3.54 13.91
CA ARG A 104 -2.57 -2.58 12.94
C ARG A 104 -2.23 -1.15 13.35
N ILE A 105 -1.79 -0.39 12.36
CA ILE A 105 -1.62 1.07 12.44
C ILE A 105 -2.76 1.71 11.65
N ILE A 106 -3.37 2.73 12.23
CA ILE A 106 -4.29 3.64 11.55
C ILE A 106 -3.47 4.79 11.01
N TRP A 107 -3.53 4.98 9.71
CA TRP A 107 -2.98 6.16 9.09
C TRP A 107 -4.08 7.19 8.91
N LYS A 108 -3.91 8.37 9.52
CA LYS A 108 -4.74 9.55 9.31
C LYS A 108 -4.10 10.42 8.23
N LYS A 109 -4.80 10.54 7.10
CA LYS A 109 -4.43 11.45 6.02
C LYS A 109 -4.60 12.92 6.46
N PRO A 110 -3.94 13.88 5.79
CA PRO A 110 -4.18 15.30 6.02
C PRO A 110 -5.64 15.68 5.71
N ASP A 111 -6.24 16.57 6.51
CA ASP A 111 -7.64 17.02 6.33
C ASP A 111 -7.92 17.58 4.93
N GLY A 112 -6.89 18.08 4.23
CA GLY A 112 -6.97 18.54 2.84
C GLY A 112 -7.44 17.47 1.84
N TYR A 113 -7.22 16.18 2.14
CA TYR A 113 -7.69 15.06 1.30
C TYR A 113 -9.21 14.93 1.26
N LEU A 114 -9.93 15.52 2.24
CA LEU A 114 -11.39 15.48 2.30
C LEU A 114 -12.07 16.26 1.16
N ARG A 115 -11.33 17.09 0.41
CA ARG A 115 -11.86 17.88 -0.71
C ARG A 115 -12.53 17.03 -1.80
N ILE A 116 -12.12 15.76 -1.94
CA ILE A 116 -12.62 14.85 -2.98
C ILE A 116 -13.85 14.05 -2.51
N SER A 117 -14.10 13.93 -1.19
CA SER A 117 -15.20 13.11 -0.65
C SER A 117 -15.85 13.68 0.64
N LYS A 118 -16.42 14.90 0.56
CA LYS A 118 -17.20 15.49 1.67
C LYS A 118 -18.59 14.84 1.81
N ARG A 119 -18.64 13.66 2.41
CA ARG A 119 -19.87 12.92 2.75
C ARG A 119 -20.63 13.59 3.89
N SER A 120 -19.92 14.24 4.79
CA SER A 120 -20.49 15.01 5.91
C SER A 120 -21.38 16.15 5.45
N GLY A 121 -21.24 16.63 4.21
CA GLY A 121 -22.10 17.67 3.64
C GLY A 121 -23.59 17.29 3.55
N VAL A 122 -23.92 15.99 3.50
CA VAL A 122 -25.31 15.53 3.37
C VAL A 122 -26.15 15.89 4.59
N ILE A 123 -25.58 15.78 5.81
CA ILE A 123 -26.29 16.13 7.04
C ILE A 123 -26.52 17.65 7.18
N LEU A 124 -25.65 18.47 6.57
CA LEU A 124 -25.82 19.93 6.56
C LEU A 124 -27.00 20.34 5.67
N GLN A 125 -27.30 19.55 4.64
CA GLN A 125 -28.48 19.74 3.77
C GLN A 125 -29.73 19.08 4.38
N ASN A 126 -29.55 17.96 5.08
CA ASN A 126 -30.63 17.16 5.67
C ASN A 126 -30.31 16.91 7.16
N PRO A 127 -30.70 17.81 8.08
CA PRO A 127 -30.25 17.81 9.48
C PRO A 127 -31.00 16.76 10.33
N PHE A 128 -31.04 15.51 9.86
CA PHE A 128 -31.64 14.37 10.55
C PHE A 128 -30.59 13.27 10.78
N PRO A 129 -30.66 12.52 11.89
CA PRO A 129 -29.60 11.59 12.29
C PRO A 129 -29.21 10.54 11.23
N MET A 130 -30.16 10.11 10.40
CA MET A 130 -29.93 9.08 9.39
C MET A 130 -29.10 9.55 8.19
N TYR A 131 -28.84 10.85 8.06
CA TYR A 131 -27.97 11.42 7.03
C TYR A 131 -26.53 11.61 7.49
N TYR A 132 -26.16 11.05 8.65
CA TYR A 132 -24.78 11.08 9.14
C TYR A 132 -23.89 10.12 8.34
N TYR A 133 -23.05 10.70 7.48
CA TYR A 133 -22.02 9.98 6.75
C TYR A 133 -20.65 10.61 7.02
N PRO A 134 -19.77 9.96 7.81
CA PRO A 134 -18.46 10.52 8.10
C PRO A 134 -17.59 10.53 6.85
N ASP A 135 -16.75 11.57 6.76
CA ASP A 135 -15.72 11.68 5.74
C ASP A 135 -14.63 10.62 5.99
N ASN A 136 -14.11 10.00 4.92
CA ASN A 136 -13.07 8.98 5.08
C ASN A 136 -11.68 9.60 5.06
N LEU A 137 -11.07 9.74 6.24
CA LEU A 137 -9.71 10.27 6.41
C LEU A 137 -8.69 9.19 6.73
N LEU A 138 -9.15 7.99 7.07
CA LEU A 138 -8.32 6.95 7.64
C LEU A 138 -8.00 5.88 6.61
N GLU A 139 -6.83 5.25 6.77
CA GLU A 139 -6.47 4.01 6.11
C GLU A 139 -5.91 3.03 7.14
N SER A 140 -5.98 1.74 6.80
CA SER A 140 -5.56 0.67 7.70
C SER A 140 -4.28 0.01 7.21
N ILE A 141 -3.21 0.18 7.97
CA ILE A 141 -1.93 -0.50 7.74
C ILE A 141 -1.92 -1.75 8.62
N ILE A 142 -2.24 -2.89 8.02
CA ILE A 142 -2.29 -4.19 8.69
C ILE A 142 -0.91 -4.85 8.65
N ILE A 143 -0.43 -5.31 9.80
CA ILE A 143 0.88 -5.92 9.94
C ILE A 143 0.70 -7.42 10.20
N PHE A 144 1.27 -8.22 9.31
CA PHE A 144 1.31 -9.67 9.37
C PHE A 144 2.75 -10.16 9.56
N GLN A 145 2.89 -11.38 10.06
CA GLN A 145 4.19 -12.04 10.21
C GLN A 145 4.10 -13.51 9.78
N LYS A 146 5.08 -13.97 9.00
CA LYS A 146 5.26 -15.40 8.72
C LYS A 146 5.93 -16.04 9.94
N GLY A 147 5.20 -16.94 10.60
CA GLY A 147 5.60 -17.60 11.84
C GLY A 147 6.22 -16.67 12.90
N LYS A 148 7.41 -17.02 13.41
CA LYS A 148 8.07 -16.29 14.51
C LYS A 148 9.52 -15.96 14.16
N PHE A 149 9.94 -14.74 14.49
CA PHE A 149 11.31 -14.31 14.28
C PHE A 149 12.26 -14.97 15.29
N ASP A 150 13.28 -15.66 14.80
CA ASP A 150 14.37 -16.17 15.63
C ASP A 150 15.49 -15.11 15.76
N TYR A 151 15.57 -14.48 16.92
CA TYR A 151 16.60 -13.48 17.22
C TYR A 151 18.02 -14.05 17.24
N ARG A 152 18.20 -15.37 17.37
CA ARG A 152 19.51 -16.03 17.37
C ARG A 152 20.05 -16.26 15.96
N SER A 153 19.17 -16.19 14.95
CA SER A 153 19.56 -16.35 13.54
C SER A 153 20.41 -15.20 12.99
N ILE A 154 20.45 -14.06 13.69
CA ILE A 154 21.17 -12.86 13.25
C ILE A 154 22.49 -12.73 14.03
N SER A 155 23.58 -12.53 13.30
CA SER A 155 24.89 -12.28 13.90
C SER A 155 24.88 -11.01 14.76
N LYS A 156 25.75 -10.97 15.78
CA LYS A 156 25.87 -9.80 16.66
C LYS A 156 26.19 -8.53 15.86
N GLU A 157 27.05 -8.63 14.84
CA GLU A 157 27.45 -7.51 13.98
C GLU A 157 26.25 -6.94 13.21
N ILE A 158 25.47 -7.77 12.51
CA ILE A 158 24.29 -7.32 11.76
C ILE A 158 23.26 -6.69 12.72
N ARG A 159 23.08 -7.29 13.89
CA ARG A 159 22.15 -6.75 14.90
C ARG A 159 22.57 -5.36 15.38
N GLU A 160 23.87 -5.13 15.57
CA GLU A 160 24.39 -3.81 15.94
C GLU A 160 24.21 -2.78 14.82
N LEU A 161 24.42 -3.16 13.55
CA LEU A 161 24.17 -2.31 12.38
C LEU A 161 22.68 -1.97 12.19
N SER A 162 21.77 -2.82 12.67
CA SER A 162 20.32 -2.62 12.57
C SER A 162 19.71 -1.73 13.66
N LYS A 163 20.52 -1.15 14.56
CA LYS A 163 20.00 -0.27 15.61
C LYS A 163 19.37 0.98 15.02
N ILE A 164 18.12 1.24 15.42
CA ILE A 164 17.43 2.49 15.10
C ILE A 164 17.90 3.63 16.00
N ASP A 165 17.76 4.86 15.53
CA ASP A 165 17.88 6.04 16.39
C ASP A 165 16.66 6.12 17.31
N LYS A 166 16.90 6.06 18.63
CA LYS A 166 15.85 6.10 19.64
C LYS A 166 15.20 7.48 19.75
N ASN A 167 15.96 8.55 19.58
CA ASN A 167 15.45 9.91 19.66
C ASN A 167 14.55 10.19 18.45
N GLU A 168 14.98 9.79 17.25
CA GLU A 168 14.14 9.87 16.05
C GLU A 168 12.82 9.10 16.23
N PHE A 169 12.90 7.86 16.70
CA PHE A 169 11.73 7.01 16.95
C PHE A 169 10.74 7.64 17.95
N GLN A 170 11.24 8.25 19.03
CA GLN A 170 10.41 8.91 20.04
C GLN A 170 9.83 10.23 19.52
N ASN A 171 10.65 11.08 18.92
CA ASN A 171 10.26 12.40 18.43
C ASN A 171 9.19 12.30 17.32
N ASN A 172 9.29 11.29 16.45
CA ASN A 172 8.30 11.03 15.41
C ASN A 172 7.08 10.23 15.89
N ASN A 173 6.99 9.90 17.19
CA ASN A 173 5.88 9.14 17.77
C ASN A 173 5.61 7.77 17.12
N TRP A 174 6.63 7.11 16.55
CA TRP A 174 6.48 5.82 15.84
C TRP A 174 6.06 4.65 16.74
N HIS A 175 6.00 4.86 18.06
CA HIS A 175 5.47 3.90 19.03
C HIS A 175 3.93 3.87 19.09
N LYS A 176 3.23 4.80 18.42
CA LYS A 176 1.76 4.88 18.42
C LYS A 176 1.15 4.03 17.32
N THR A 177 -0.11 3.65 17.48
CA THR A 177 -0.92 2.99 16.44
C THR A 177 -1.70 3.98 15.58
N LEU A 178 -1.66 5.28 15.87
CA LEU A 178 -2.21 6.33 15.01
C LEU A 178 -1.06 7.15 14.44
N TRP A 179 -0.89 7.11 13.13
CA TRP A 179 0.16 7.83 12.42
C TRP A 179 -0.48 8.94 11.58
N GLU A 180 0.08 10.13 11.68
CA GLU A 180 -0.26 11.25 10.80
C GLU A 180 0.90 11.45 9.84
N MET A 181 0.69 11.07 8.58
CA MET A 181 1.69 11.21 7.53
C MET A 181 1.09 12.04 6.41
N THR A 182 1.84 13.07 6.00
CA THR A 182 1.46 13.92 4.88
C THR A 182 1.97 13.27 3.61
N ASN A 183 1.07 12.77 2.78
CA ASN A 183 1.45 12.36 1.44
C ASN A 183 2.05 13.54 0.68
N VAL A 184 3.08 13.28 -0.12
CA VAL A 184 3.37 14.16 -1.24
C VAL A 184 2.21 14.02 -2.24
N LEU A 185 1.29 14.98 -2.23
CA LEU A 185 0.16 15.01 -3.17
C LEU A 185 0.68 15.05 -4.61
N GLY A 186 0.55 13.92 -5.31
CA GLY A 186 0.92 13.82 -6.71
C GLY A 186 0.64 12.44 -7.29
N LYS A 187 0.16 12.42 -8.53
CA LYS A 187 -0.03 11.21 -9.34
C LYS A 187 0.47 11.54 -10.73
N ILE A 188 1.35 10.71 -11.26
CA ILE A 188 1.75 10.76 -12.67
C ILE A 188 1.44 9.43 -13.32
N THR A 189 1.00 9.48 -14.57
CA THR A 189 0.80 8.28 -15.37
C THR A 189 1.71 8.29 -16.58
N SER A 190 1.83 7.15 -17.27
CA SER A 190 2.57 7.07 -18.53
C SER A 190 2.01 7.98 -19.64
N LYS A 191 0.84 8.61 -19.43
CA LYS A 191 0.20 9.58 -20.31
C LYS A 191 0.38 11.04 -19.86
N SER A 192 0.94 11.27 -18.67
CA SER A 192 1.19 12.63 -18.14
C SER A 192 2.16 13.41 -19.02
N SER A 193 1.95 14.72 -19.12
CA SER A 193 2.83 15.63 -19.85
C SER A 193 4.21 15.72 -19.18
N ALA A 194 5.23 16.09 -19.96
CA ALA A 194 6.58 16.31 -19.42
C ALA A 194 6.64 17.35 -18.29
N ARG A 195 5.70 18.31 -18.30
CA ARG A 195 5.55 19.30 -17.24
C ARG A 195 5.04 18.68 -15.93
N GLU A 196 3.96 17.89 -16.00
CA GLU A 196 3.38 17.21 -14.84
C GLU A 196 4.39 16.23 -14.19
N ILE A 197 5.15 15.51 -15.02
CA ILE A 197 6.22 14.62 -14.55
C ILE A 197 7.31 15.40 -13.80
N LYS A 198 7.72 16.56 -14.34
CA LYS A 198 8.73 17.41 -13.70
C LYS A 198 8.25 17.98 -12.37
N GLU A 199 7.02 18.46 -12.32
CA GLU A 199 6.39 19.00 -11.09
C GLU A 199 6.28 17.91 -10.01
N PHE A 200 5.84 16.70 -10.38
CA PHE A 200 5.78 15.55 -9.48
C PHE A 200 7.15 15.14 -8.93
N ASN A 201 8.16 15.07 -9.81
CA ASN A 201 9.51 14.69 -9.39
C ASN A 201 10.13 15.68 -8.41
N SER A 202 9.83 16.97 -8.57
CA SER A 202 10.26 18.01 -7.61
C SER A 202 9.51 17.93 -6.29
N ALA A 203 8.25 17.49 -6.29
CA ALA A 203 7.46 17.34 -5.06
C ALA A 203 7.88 16.13 -4.23
N CYS A 204 8.24 15.01 -4.88
CA CYS A 204 8.55 13.73 -4.22
C CYS A 204 10.03 13.52 -3.85
N ASP A 205 10.89 14.49 -4.13
CA ASP A 205 12.34 14.42 -3.92
C ASP A 205 12.99 13.12 -4.44
N PHE A 206 12.64 12.71 -5.66
CA PHE A 206 13.21 11.49 -6.24
C PHE A 206 14.71 11.64 -6.51
N SER A 207 15.49 10.69 -6.01
CA SER A 207 16.88 10.53 -6.43
C SER A 207 16.98 10.25 -7.94
N LYS A 208 18.14 10.53 -8.53
CA LYS A 208 18.41 10.28 -9.95
C LYS A 208 18.11 8.83 -10.38
N SER A 209 18.41 7.85 -9.52
CA SER A 209 18.11 6.44 -9.80
C SER A 209 16.61 6.16 -9.89
N ASN A 210 15.80 6.84 -9.06
CA ASN A 210 14.36 6.70 -9.07
C ASN A 210 13.77 7.31 -10.35
N GLN A 211 14.32 8.43 -10.84
CA GLN A 211 13.89 9.05 -12.09
C GLN A 211 14.14 8.15 -13.31
N GLU A 212 15.33 7.55 -13.42
CA GLU A 212 15.65 6.61 -14.51
C GLU A 212 14.73 5.38 -14.51
N ILE A 213 14.31 4.94 -13.32
CA ILE A 213 13.33 3.87 -13.14
C ILE A 213 11.95 4.30 -13.66
N ILE A 214 11.48 5.49 -13.27
CA ILE A 214 10.18 6.05 -13.71
C ILE A 214 10.13 6.16 -15.23
N GLU A 215 11.20 6.65 -15.85
CA GLU A 215 11.30 6.76 -17.31
C GLU A 215 11.20 5.40 -18.00
N LYS A 216 11.90 4.38 -17.49
CA LYS A 216 11.80 3.00 -18.01
C LYS A 216 10.39 2.43 -17.86
N LEU A 217 9.74 2.66 -16.71
CA LEU A 217 8.36 2.25 -16.49
C LEU A 217 7.43 2.85 -17.54
N PHE A 218 7.56 4.15 -17.83
CA PHE A 218 6.74 4.81 -18.84
C PHE A 218 7.03 4.36 -20.26
N GLN A 219 8.31 4.07 -20.58
CA GLN A 219 8.68 3.47 -21.86
C GLN A 219 8.04 2.09 -22.05
N GLU A 220 8.10 1.24 -21.03
CA GLU A 220 7.52 -0.11 -21.07
C GLU A 220 5.99 -0.06 -21.21
N ALA A 221 5.34 0.82 -20.45
CA ALA A 221 3.91 1.08 -20.52
C ALA A 221 3.48 1.44 -21.95
N LYS A 222 4.23 2.33 -22.58
CA LYS A 222 4.02 2.74 -23.97
C LYS A 222 4.26 1.59 -24.96
N ALA A 223 5.29 0.79 -24.75
CA ALA A 223 5.65 -0.32 -25.64
C ALA A 223 4.60 -1.45 -25.63
N ASN A 224 4.01 -1.72 -24.47
CA ASN A 224 3.09 -2.85 -24.26
C ASN A 224 1.62 -2.41 -24.11
N ASN A 225 1.32 -1.14 -24.40
CA ASN A 225 -0.03 -0.58 -24.38
C ASN A 225 -0.78 -0.78 -23.04
N PHE A 226 -0.08 -0.54 -21.93
CA PHE A 226 -0.67 -0.47 -20.59
C PHE A 226 -0.39 0.88 -19.93
N GLU A 227 -1.13 1.21 -18.87
CA GLU A 227 -0.92 2.42 -18.11
C GLU A 227 -0.14 2.13 -16.83
N VAL A 228 0.94 2.89 -16.61
CA VAL A 228 1.63 2.91 -15.31
C VAL A 228 1.15 4.13 -14.57
N ILE A 229 0.81 3.94 -13.30
CA ILE A 229 0.45 5.01 -12.37
C ILE A 229 1.49 5.00 -11.25
N ILE A 230 2.07 6.16 -10.98
CA ILE A 230 2.99 6.39 -9.86
C ILE A 230 2.38 7.44 -8.96
N GLU A 231 2.15 7.06 -7.71
CA GLU A 231 1.59 7.94 -6.69
C GLU A 231 2.69 8.28 -5.69
N GLY A 232 2.79 9.57 -5.37
CA GLY A 232 3.65 10.07 -4.30
C GLY A 232 3.04 9.67 -2.97
N VAL A 233 3.77 8.87 -2.20
CA VAL A 233 3.49 8.67 -0.76
C VAL A 233 4.43 9.60 -0.03
#